data_AF-A0A2X1QW02-F1
#
_entry.id   AF-A0A2X1QW02-F1
#
_cell.length_a   1.000
_cell.length_b   1.000
_cell.length_c   1.000
_cell.angle_alpha   90.00
_cell.angle_beta   90.00
_cell.angle_gamma   90.00
#
_symmetry.space_group_name_H-M   'P 1'
#
loop_
_entity.id
_entity.type
_entity.pdbx_description
1 polymer ?
#
loop_
_entity_poly.entity_id
_entity_poly.type
_entity_poly.pdbx_seq_one_letter_code
_entity_poly.pdbx_strand_id
1 'polypeptide(L)'
;MVEPRNQWGKGAVSLMEIPTTGETLDNIVCFWQPEKAVKAGDELDFRYRLYWSAQPPVSTPLARVLATRTGMGASRRMGAG
;
A
#
# COMPACT_ATOMS: atom_id res chain seq x y z
N MET A 1 2.79 10.74 1.36
CA MET A 1 1.97 10.25 2.50
C MET A 1 0.71 11.09 2.60
N VAL A 2 -0.46 10.46 2.80
CA VAL A 2 -1.74 11.13 3.02
C VAL A 2 -1.96 11.31 4.53
N GLU A 3 -2.27 12.52 4.96
CA GLU A 3 -2.68 12.83 6.33
C GLU A 3 -4.14 13.32 6.31
N PRO A 4 -5.10 12.54 6.84
CA PRO A 4 -6.50 12.98 6.96
C PRO A 4 -6.61 14.24 7.84
N ARG A 5 -7.42 15.20 7.42
CA ARG A 5 -7.66 16.48 8.12
C ARG A 5 -9.08 16.60 8.66
N ASN A 6 -9.89 15.57 8.47
CA ASN A 6 -11.21 15.38 9.07
C ASN A 6 -11.42 13.86 9.32
N GLN A 7 -12.55 13.49 9.93
CA GLN A 7 -12.87 12.09 10.19
C GLN A 7 -13.50 11.44 8.96
N TRP A 8 -12.79 10.48 8.36
CA TRP A 8 -13.26 9.77 7.16
C TRP A 8 -14.24 8.63 7.47
N GLY A 9 -14.53 8.39 8.75
CA GLY A 9 -15.38 7.31 9.20
C GLY A 9 -14.69 5.94 9.12
N LYS A 10 -15.49 4.88 9.15
CA LYS A 10 -15.01 3.50 9.05
C LYS A 10 -14.68 3.14 7.60
N GLY A 11 -13.62 2.35 7.44
CA GLY A 11 -13.13 1.89 6.14
C GLY A 11 -11.77 1.24 6.29
N ALA A 12 -11.10 1.07 5.16
CA ALA A 12 -9.77 0.49 5.09
C ALA A 12 -8.88 1.26 4.11
N VAL A 13 -7.57 1.16 4.31
CA VAL A 13 -6.60 1.47 3.26
C VAL A 13 -6.45 0.22 2.41
N SER A 14 -6.78 0.33 1.12
CA SER A 14 -6.72 -0.77 0.16
C SER A 14 -5.51 -0.62 -0.74
N LEU A 15 -4.75 -1.70 -0.91
CA LEU A 15 -3.66 -1.82 -1.87
C LEU A 15 -4.13 -2.68 -3.04
N MET A 16 -4.05 -2.14 -4.25
CA MET A 16 -4.32 -2.84 -5.49
C MET A 16 -3.03 -2.97 -6.29
N GLU A 17 -2.72 -4.22 -6.65
CA GLU A 17 -1.60 -4.58 -7.50
C GLU A 17 -2.15 -5.05 -8.85
N ILE A 18 -1.70 -4.42 -9.93
CA ILE A 18 -2.09 -4.77 -11.30
C ILE A 18 -0.90 -5.48 -11.95
N PRO A 19 -1.07 -6.69 -12.50
CA PRO A 19 0.01 -7.34 -13.24
C PRO A 19 0.50 -6.46 -14.40
N THR A 20 1.80 -6.22 -14.46
CA THR A 20 2.44 -5.47 -15.55
C THR A 20 3.68 -6.20 -16.06
N THR A 21 4.02 -5.97 -17.32
CA THR A 21 5.21 -6.49 -17.98
C THR A 21 6.30 -5.44 -18.18
N GLY A 22 6.05 -4.18 -17.80
CA GLY A 22 6.99 -3.07 -17.98
C GLY A 22 6.82 -1.97 -16.92
N GLU A 23 7.88 -1.18 -16.73
CA GLU A 23 7.98 -0.15 -15.69
C GLU A 23 7.25 1.16 -16.02
N THR A 24 6.87 1.37 -17.28
CA THR A 24 6.25 2.61 -17.74
C THR A 24 4.76 2.71 -17.36
N LEU A 25 4.17 1.62 -16.89
CA LEU A 25 2.77 1.55 -16.48
C LEU A 25 2.69 1.55 -14.95
N ASP A 26 1.96 2.52 -14.41
CA ASP A 26 1.59 2.50 -12.99
C ASP A 26 0.83 1.22 -12.67
N ASN A 27 1.36 0.43 -11.74
CA ASN A 27 0.86 -0.89 -11.43
C ASN A 27 0.49 -1.08 -9.95
N ILE A 28 0.64 -0.02 -9.14
CA ILE A 28 0.34 -0.01 -7.71
C ILE A 28 -0.58 1.17 -7.40
N VAL A 29 -1.70 0.88 -6.75
CA VAL A 29 -2.64 1.91 -6.27
C VAL A 29 -2.94 1.68 -4.80
N CYS A 30 -2.85 2.74 -3.99
CA CYS A 30 -3.20 2.71 -2.57
C CYS A 30 -4.22 3.81 -2.29
N PHE A 31 -5.39 3.44 -1.75
CA PHE A 31 -6.50 4.38 -1.55
C PHE A 31 -7.32 4.07 -0.31
N TRP A 32 -8.07 5.06 0.17
CA TRP A 32 -9.06 4.87 1.24
C TRP A 32 -10.37 4.34 0.66
N GLN A 33 -10.88 3.26 1.24
CA GLN A 33 -12.15 2.63 0.88
C GLN A 33 -13.10 2.69 2.08
N PRO A 34 -14.18 3.49 2.03
CA PRO A 34 -15.20 3.49 3.08
C PRO A 34 -15.83 2.11 3.26
N GLU A 35 -16.21 1.77 4.49
CA GLU A 35 -16.88 0.49 4.81
C GLU A 35 -18.23 0.37 4.09
N LYS A 36 -18.94 1.48 3.94
CA LYS A 36 -20.22 1.54 3.22
C LYS A 36 -19.95 1.81 1.74
N ALA A 37 -20.59 1.03 0.87
CA ALA A 37 -20.56 1.27 -0.56
C ALA A 37 -21.13 2.66 -0.88
N VAL A 38 -20.41 3.43 -1.70
CA VAL A 38 -20.82 4.74 -2.18
C VAL A 38 -21.91 4.56 -3.24
N LYS A 39 -23.01 5.30 -3.10
CA LYS A 39 -24.17 5.26 -3.98
C LYS A 39 -24.29 6.56 -4.77
N ALA A 40 -25.04 6.50 -5.86
CA ALA A 40 -25.38 7.69 -6.63
C ALA A 40 -26.12 8.70 -5.75
N GLY A 41 -25.63 9.95 -5.74
CA GLY A 41 -26.17 11.04 -4.92
C GLY A 41 -25.52 11.18 -3.54
N ASP A 42 -24.61 10.29 -3.13
CA ASP A 42 -23.87 10.47 -1.88
C ASP A 42 -22.91 11.66 -1.99
N GLU A 43 -22.83 12.46 -0.93
CA GLU A 43 -21.81 13.49 -0.75
C GLU A 43 -20.78 13.03 0.27
N LEU A 44 -19.50 13.08 -0.11
CA LEU A 44 -18.38 12.65 0.73
C LEU A 44 -17.37 13.80 0.86
N ASP A 45 -17.13 14.26 2.09
CA ASP A 45 -16.13 15.29 2.40
C ASP A 45 -14.84 14.62 2.89
N PHE A 46 -13.81 14.58 2.05
CA PHE A 46 -12.48 14.09 2.43
C PHE A 46 -11.47 15.23 2.35
N ARG A 47 -11.02 15.69 3.52
CA ARG A 47 -9.99 16.72 3.63
C ARG A 47 -8.67 16.05 3.97
N TYR A 48 -7.61 16.38 3.24
CA TYR A 48 -6.29 15.80 3.49
C TYR A 48 -5.17 16.77 3.16
N ARG A 49 -3.99 16.44 3.69
CA ARG A 49 -2.70 16.96 3.24
C ARG A 49 -1.92 15.84 2.57
N LEU A 50 -1.25 16.16 1.47
CA LEU A 50 -0.37 15.23 0.76
C LEU A 50 1.08 15.68 0.90
N TYR A 51 1.92 14.78 1.40
CA TYR A 51 3.36 14.97 1.50
C TYR A 51 4.08 14.26 0.36
N TRP A 52 4.89 15.00 -0.40
CA TRP A 52 5.81 14.51 -1.42
C TRP A 52 7.23 14.61 -0.87
N SER A 53 7.78 13.48 -0.42
CA SER A 53 9.10 13.43 0.22
C SER A 53 9.69 12.04 0.06
N ALA A 54 11.01 11.95 -0.02
CA ALA A 54 11.75 10.68 -0.04
C ALA A 54 11.59 9.88 1.27
N GLN A 55 11.27 10.57 2.38
CA GLN A 55 10.98 9.94 3.66
C GLN A 55 9.59 10.38 4.16
N PRO A 56 8.80 9.47 4.73
CA PRO A 56 7.51 9.84 5.29
C PRO A 56 7.72 10.79 6.49
N PRO A 57 6.84 11.80 6.68
CA PRO A 57 6.98 12.81 7.74
C PRO A 57 6.55 12.27 9.12
N VAL A 58 6.83 10.99 9.40
CA VAL A 58 6.49 10.32 10.66
C VAL A 58 7.71 9.63 11.23
N SER A 59 7.87 9.73 12.54
CA SER A 59 8.85 8.94 13.29
C SER A 59 8.11 8.00 14.23
N THR A 60 8.70 6.85 14.50
CA THR A 60 8.17 5.85 15.43
C THR A 60 9.31 5.33 16.29
N PRO A 61 9.09 5.05 17.59
CA PRO A 61 10.09 4.40 18.44
C PRO A 61 10.26 2.91 18.11
N LEU A 62 9.38 2.34 17.27
CA LEU A 62 9.44 0.93 16.86
C LEU A 62 10.46 0.70 15.74
N ALA A 63 10.96 -0.53 15.62
CA ALA A 63 11.84 -0.94 14.53
C ALA A 63 11.12 -0.89 13.17
N ARG A 64 11.88 -0.65 12.09
CA ARG A 64 11.38 -0.64 10.70
C ARG A 64 12.01 -1.77 9.90
N VAL A 65 11.22 -2.42 9.04
CA VAL A 65 11.75 -3.35 8.04
C VAL A 65 12.50 -2.54 6.98
N LEU A 66 13.80 -2.76 6.84
CA LEU A 66 14.63 -2.06 5.85
C LEU A 66 14.62 -2.72 4.47
N ALA A 67 14.55 -4.06 4.44
CA ALA A 67 14.47 -4.83 3.21
C ALA A 67 13.89 -6.21 3.50
N THR A 68 13.04 -6.70 2.60
CA THR A 68 12.58 -8.10 2.56
C THR A 68 13.32 -8.80 1.42
N ARG A 69 13.99 -9.92 1.70
CA ARG A 69 14.71 -10.72 0.70
C ARG A 69 14.18 -12.15 0.73
N THR A 70 13.90 -12.71 -0.45
CA THR A 70 13.45 -14.10 -0.61
C THR A 70 14.45 -14.86 -1.49
N GLY A 71 14.57 -16.16 -1.28
CA GLY A 71 15.47 -17.02 -2.05
C GLY A 71 15.00 -18.47 -2.02
N MET A 72 15.19 -19.19 -3.13
CA MET A 72 14.94 -20.63 -3.21
C MET A 72 16.11 -21.36 -2.53
N GLY A 73 15.86 -22.00 -1.39
CA GLY A 73 16.87 -22.86 -0.75
C GLY A 73 17.31 -23.94 -1.73
N ALA A 74 18.63 -24.12 -1.90
CA ALA A 74 19.18 -25.11 -2.80
C ALA A 74 18.93 -26.54 -2.28
N SER A 75 17.74 -27.09 -2.50
CA SER A 75 17.50 -28.53 -2.42
C SER A 75 18.12 -29.17 -3.66
N ARG A 76 19.43 -29.40 -3.63
CA ARG A 76 20.09 -30.31 -4.57
C ARG A 76 19.56 -31.71 -4.28
N ARG A 77 18.65 -32.24 -5.11
CA ARG A 77 18.43 -33.68 -5.18
C ARG A 77 19.70 -34.29 -5.77
N MET A 78 20.59 -34.78 -4.90
CA MET A 78 21.57 -35.79 -5.26
C MET A 78 20.78 -37.08 -5.50
N GLY A 79 20.42 -37.34 -6.75
CA GLY A 79 20.06 -38.69 -7.18
C GLY A 79 21.35 -39.47 -7.34
N ALA A 80 21.60 -40.38 -6.41
CA ALA A 80 22.61 -41.42 -6.51
C ALA A 80 22.06 -42.59 -7.34
N GLY A 81 22.97 -43.30 -8.05
CA GLY A 81 22.74 -44.62 -8.62
C GLY A 81 22.62 -44.63 -10.13
#